data_AF-A0A7W7DEE8-F1
#
_entry.id   AF-A0A7W7DEE8-F1
#
_cell.length_a   1.000
_cell.length_b   1.000
_cell.length_c   1.000
_cell.angle_alpha   90.00
_cell.angle_beta   90.00
_cell.angle_gamma   90.00
#
_symmetry.space_group_name_H-M   'P 1'
#
loop_
_entity.id
_entity.type
_entity.pdbx_description
1 polymer ?
#
loop_
_entity_poly.entity_id
_entity_poly.type
_entity_poly.pdbx_seq_one_letter_code
_entity_poly.pdbx_strand_id
1 'polypeptide(L)'
;MRPHVELIQEDDYVWHGAELVNGEGRASERRLSVDEEDGSSSLRIDFHTDWGRGPGIHHADTEYYVVDGSMTYGGRTIGKGGYVYAPKGVPTDAITFAEGTRILHYREYGDAGFDPVDSLAHPRWDGAREDVIVIDSEAMRWDAVPNPGPMPGLFIKYLHVDPVTGFYTRLVHSQEGWADHRLAHHPCYEEAYTLQGHMEYNFGTLDIGTYFFRPARIKHGHFTTMEGGTTWLLRSDGELQNWYTQNEWLRWGGEAVNYGPEGGRMRWSQSTHDLGSGPTSRSEKDIADLTAAWQYQRDQGEPDEKYVQHGQGRDKSVIAILKALDAARLQGGHGDDDGHSHDHDHDHGDGHGHDHEHGHDALDWGADPASLEHADERTDEGAHNWAHGRPWKQGDPIPAPVLSTLPVRSRSRGRWDGDGM
;
A
#
# COMPACT_ATOMS: atom_id res chain seq x y z
N MET A 1 3.56 -12.97 -6.13
CA MET A 1 3.20 -11.59 -5.73
C MET A 1 1.94 -11.58 -4.88
N ARG A 2 1.98 -10.86 -3.74
CA ARG A 2 0.82 -10.64 -2.86
C ARG A 2 -0.17 -9.63 -3.46
N PRO A 3 -1.46 -9.97 -3.61
CA PRO A 3 -2.46 -9.06 -4.15
C PRO A 3 -2.78 -7.92 -3.17
N HIS A 4 -3.20 -6.77 -3.71
CA HIS A 4 -3.69 -5.65 -2.91
C HIS A 4 -4.95 -6.03 -2.14
N VAL A 5 -4.87 -5.94 -0.81
CA VAL A 5 -6.00 -6.02 0.13
C VAL A 5 -6.16 -4.66 0.80
N GLU A 6 -7.32 -4.00 0.68
CA GLU A 6 -7.49 -2.67 1.29
C GLU A 6 -8.18 -2.72 2.64
N LEU A 7 -9.39 -3.29 2.77
CA LEU A 7 -10.09 -3.38 4.06
C LEU A 7 -10.92 -4.66 4.13
N ILE A 8 -10.34 -5.72 4.68
CA ILE A 8 -11.08 -6.93 4.99
C ILE A 8 -11.04 -7.13 6.49
N GLN A 9 -12.22 -7.21 7.09
CA GLN A 9 -12.35 -7.49 8.51
C GLN A 9 -12.24 -9.01 8.73
N GLU A 10 -11.59 -9.40 9.82
CA GLU A 10 -11.28 -10.78 10.14
C GLU A 10 -12.46 -11.75 9.98
N ASP A 11 -13.67 -11.34 10.33
CA ASP A 11 -14.89 -12.16 10.30
C ASP A 11 -15.30 -12.59 8.90
N ASP A 12 -14.89 -11.85 7.88
CA ASP A 12 -15.19 -12.16 6.48
C ASP A 12 -14.18 -13.14 5.86
N TYR A 13 -13.08 -13.46 6.55
CA TYR A 13 -12.15 -14.49 6.10
C TYR A 13 -12.63 -15.90 6.45
N VAL A 14 -12.32 -16.81 5.53
CA VAL A 14 -12.61 -18.24 5.67
C VAL A 14 -11.57 -18.92 6.55
N TRP A 15 -12.03 -19.86 7.37
CA TRP A 15 -11.17 -20.68 8.22
C TRP A 15 -10.57 -21.86 7.45
N HIS A 16 -9.29 -22.10 7.70
CA HIS A 16 -8.53 -23.26 7.24
C HIS A 16 -7.89 -23.99 8.43
N GLY A 17 -7.44 -25.23 8.24
CA GLY A 17 -6.53 -25.85 9.21
C GLY A 17 -5.20 -25.10 9.19
N ALA A 18 -4.63 -24.82 10.37
CA ALA A 18 -3.39 -24.06 10.45
C ALA A 18 -2.20 -24.83 9.87
N GLU A 19 -1.41 -24.19 9.00
CA GLU A 19 -0.21 -24.76 8.39
C GLU A 19 1.02 -24.60 9.30
N LEU A 20 0.97 -25.25 10.46
CA LEU A 20 2.06 -25.26 11.44
C LEU A 20 2.74 -26.64 11.47
N VAL A 21 3.57 -26.88 10.45
CA VAL A 21 4.26 -28.16 10.22
C VAL A 21 5.10 -28.57 11.45
N ASN A 22 5.10 -29.86 11.76
CA ASN A 22 5.79 -30.49 12.90
C ASN A 22 5.32 -30.00 14.29
N GLY A 23 4.16 -29.36 14.37
CA GLY A 23 3.51 -29.05 15.64
C GLY A 23 2.54 -30.12 16.13
N GLU A 24 2.35 -30.19 17.44
CA GLU A 24 1.35 -31.00 18.11
C GLU A 24 0.26 -30.10 18.69
N GLY A 25 -1.02 -30.47 18.50
CA GLY A 25 -2.18 -29.68 18.93
C GLY A 25 -3.10 -29.34 17.76
N ARG A 26 -4.18 -28.60 18.02
CA ARG A 26 -5.14 -28.17 17.00
C ARG A 26 -5.18 -26.64 16.92
N ALA A 27 -5.08 -26.13 15.70
CA ALA A 27 -5.23 -24.71 15.41
C ALA A 27 -5.94 -24.51 14.05
N SER A 28 -6.59 -23.36 13.88
CA SER A 28 -7.14 -22.92 12.61
C SER A 28 -6.54 -21.57 12.21
N GLU A 29 -6.49 -21.31 10.92
CA GLU A 29 -5.95 -20.06 10.39
C GLU A 29 -6.96 -19.33 9.49
N ARG A 30 -6.84 -18.01 9.46
CA ARG A 30 -7.39 -17.13 8.42
C ARG A 30 -6.22 -16.55 7.63
N ARG A 31 -6.28 -16.69 6.31
CA ARG A 31 -5.25 -16.22 5.38
C ARG A 31 -5.56 -14.77 4.99
N LEU A 32 -4.88 -13.82 5.62
CA LEU A 32 -5.15 -12.39 5.44
C LEU A 32 -4.61 -11.89 4.09
N SER A 33 -3.41 -12.31 3.72
CA SER A 33 -2.87 -12.16 2.38
C SER A 33 -1.78 -13.20 2.15
N VAL A 34 -1.69 -13.72 0.93
CA VAL A 34 -0.83 -14.84 0.55
C VAL A 34 -0.19 -14.53 -0.79
N ASP A 35 1.09 -14.82 -0.88
CA ASP A 35 1.83 -14.93 -2.13
C ASP A 35 1.77 -16.38 -2.62
N GLU A 36 1.09 -16.63 -3.73
CA GLU A 36 0.99 -17.98 -4.30
C GLU A 36 2.28 -18.45 -4.99
N GLU A 37 3.25 -17.57 -5.22
CA GLU A 37 4.49 -17.90 -5.92
C GLU A 37 5.56 -18.46 -4.99
N ASP A 38 5.75 -17.86 -3.80
CA ASP A 38 6.81 -18.24 -2.86
C ASP A 38 6.30 -18.73 -1.49
N GLY A 39 4.99 -18.61 -1.21
CA GLY A 39 4.38 -19.02 0.04
C GLY A 39 4.38 -17.97 1.15
N SER A 40 4.89 -16.77 0.91
CA SER A 40 4.83 -15.65 1.85
C SER A 40 3.39 -15.36 2.25
N SER A 41 3.14 -15.11 3.52
CA SER A 41 1.76 -15.04 4.03
C SER A 41 1.63 -14.27 5.33
N SER A 42 0.56 -13.49 5.44
CA SER A 42 0.07 -12.91 6.69
C SER A 42 -1.15 -13.68 7.15
N LEU A 43 -1.09 -14.23 8.35
CA LEU A 43 -2.09 -15.15 8.88
C LEU A 43 -2.57 -14.67 10.26
N ARG A 44 -3.84 -14.92 10.56
CA ARG A 44 -4.32 -15.01 11.94
C ARG A 44 -4.47 -16.48 12.29
N ILE A 45 -3.97 -16.90 13.46
CA ILE A 45 -4.09 -18.27 13.95
C ILE A 45 -4.75 -18.30 15.32
N ASP A 46 -5.72 -19.21 15.47
CA ASP A 46 -6.45 -19.47 16.71
C ASP A 46 -6.16 -20.92 17.17
N PHE A 47 -5.66 -21.06 18.40
CA PHE A 47 -5.31 -22.36 19.00
C PHE A 47 -6.48 -22.95 19.79
N HIS A 48 -6.91 -24.16 19.43
CA HIS A 48 -8.07 -24.88 20.00
C HIS A 48 -7.70 -25.96 21.02
N THR A 49 -6.41 -26.14 21.26
CA THR A 49 -5.81 -26.92 22.35
C THR A 49 -4.50 -26.24 22.70
N ASP A 50 -3.85 -26.69 23.78
CA ASP A 50 -2.41 -26.44 23.89
C ASP A 50 -1.73 -26.94 22.61
N TRP A 51 -0.84 -26.11 22.08
CA TRP A 51 -0.09 -26.41 20.87
C TRP A 51 1.38 -26.18 21.12
N GLY A 52 2.23 -27.02 20.55
CA GLY A 52 3.67 -26.87 20.68
C GLY A 52 4.44 -27.44 19.51
N ARG A 53 5.63 -26.88 19.29
CA ARG A 53 6.62 -27.40 18.36
C ARG A 53 8.00 -27.34 19.01
N GLY A 54 8.75 -28.43 18.87
CA GLY A 54 10.14 -28.51 19.32
C GLY A 54 11.07 -27.57 18.54
N PRO A 55 12.36 -27.51 18.91
CA PRO A 55 13.34 -26.70 18.19
C PRO A 55 13.51 -27.16 16.74
N GLY A 56 13.86 -26.22 15.87
CA GLY A 56 14.04 -26.47 14.44
C GLY A 56 14.47 -25.23 13.66
N ILE A 57 14.47 -25.34 12.33
CA ILE A 57 14.85 -24.27 11.40
C ILE A 57 13.69 -23.98 10.47
N HIS A 58 13.32 -22.70 10.36
CA HIS A 58 12.27 -22.24 9.47
C HIS A 58 12.76 -22.07 8.03
N HIS A 59 11.88 -22.39 7.07
CA HIS A 59 12.13 -22.20 5.63
C HIS A 59 11.77 -20.79 5.13
N ALA A 60 11.13 -19.99 5.97
CA ALA A 60 10.76 -18.59 5.74
C ALA A 60 11.16 -17.72 6.93
N ASP A 61 11.35 -16.42 6.71
CA ASP A 61 11.44 -15.45 7.81
C ASP A 61 10.09 -15.41 8.52
N THR A 62 10.06 -15.84 9.77
CA THR A 62 8.80 -16.12 10.48
C THR A 62 8.63 -15.18 11.67
N GLU A 63 7.44 -14.60 11.81
CA GLU A 63 7.09 -13.77 12.97
C GLU A 63 5.83 -14.28 13.67
N TYR A 64 5.86 -14.28 15.00
CA TYR A 64 4.74 -14.58 15.88
C TYR A 64 4.42 -13.35 16.71
N TYR A 65 3.16 -12.91 16.74
CA TYR A 65 2.70 -11.85 17.63
C TYR A 65 1.44 -12.27 18.37
N VAL A 66 1.48 -12.29 19.70
CA VAL A 66 0.35 -12.68 20.55
C VAL A 66 -0.65 -11.53 20.64
N VAL A 67 -1.80 -11.68 19.97
CA VAL A 67 -2.92 -10.74 20.07
C VAL A 67 -3.64 -10.92 21.41
N ASP A 68 -3.82 -12.17 21.84
CA ASP A 68 -4.52 -12.56 23.05
C ASP A 68 -4.06 -13.96 23.52
N GLY A 69 -4.10 -14.24 24.81
CA GLY A 69 -3.56 -15.49 25.38
C GLY A 69 -2.06 -15.42 25.69
N SER A 70 -1.33 -16.52 25.47
CA SER A 70 0.09 -16.61 25.83
C SER A 70 0.91 -17.59 24.98
N MET A 71 2.19 -17.24 24.86
CA MET A 71 3.24 -17.99 24.20
C MET A 71 4.31 -18.36 25.23
N THR A 72 4.95 -19.52 25.08
CA THR A 72 6.24 -19.80 25.73
C THR A 72 7.30 -20.06 24.66
N TYR A 73 8.40 -19.32 24.70
CA TYR A 73 9.54 -19.49 23.80
C TYR A 73 10.82 -19.64 24.62
N GLY A 74 11.60 -20.69 24.38
CA GLY A 74 12.84 -20.96 25.13
C GLY A 74 12.66 -20.99 26.65
N GLY A 75 11.50 -21.50 27.11
CA GLY A 75 11.14 -21.57 28.53
C GLY A 75 10.62 -20.26 29.16
N ARG A 76 10.55 -19.15 28.41
CA ARG A 76 9.97 -17.88 28.87
C ARG A 76 8.53 -17.74 28.37
N THR A 77 7.58 -17.63 29.29
CA THR A 77 6.18 -17.33 28.97
C THR A 77 5.95 -15.83 28.84
N ILE A 78 5.27 -15.40 27.77
CA ILE A 78 4.89 -14.01 27.47
C ILE A 78 3.42 -14.01 27.05
N GLY A 79 2.64 -13.05 27.56
CA GLY A 79 1.22 -12.91 27.24
C GLY A 79 0.97 -12.13 25.95
N LYS A 80 -0.16 -11.43 25.89
CA LYS A 80 -0.47 -10.40 24.88
C LYS A 80 0.74 -9.47 24.64
N GLY A 81 1.04 -9.19 23.38
CA GLY A 81 2.20 -8.41 22.96
C GLY A 81 3.52 -9.20 22.94
N GLY A 82 3.48 -10.50 23.26
CA GLY A 82 4.61 -11.38 23.04
C GLY A 82 4.93 -11.47 21.55
N TYR A 83 6.17 -11.16 21.19
CA TYR A 83 6.65 -11.15 19.82
C TYR A 83 7.89 -12.03 19.67
N VAL A 84 7.93 -12.85 18.63
CA VAL A 84 9.11 -13.62 18.22
C VAL A 84 9.36 -13.41 16.73
N TYR A 85 10.57 -13.02 16.36
CA TYR A 85 11.09 -13.12 15.00
C TYR A 85 12.08 -14.28 14.92
N ALA A 86 11.84 -15.19 13.99
CA ALA A 86 12.58 -16.41 13.72
C ALA A 86 13.10 -16.35 12.27
N PRO A 87 14.36 -15.94 12.06
CA PRO A 87 14.92 -15.80 10.71
C PRO A 87 15.03 -17.15 10.00
N LYS A 88 14.86 -17.13 8.67
CA LYS A 88 15.07 -18.27 7.79
C LYS A 88 16.47 -18.86 7.98
N GLY A 89 16.55 -20.19 8.08
CA GLY A 89 17.85 -20.87 8.18
C GLY A 89 18.55 -20.76 9.54
N VAL A 90 17.92 -20.14 10.54
CA VAL A 90 18.44 -20.01 11.91
C VAL A 90 17.77 -21.03 12.83
N PRO A 91 18.53 -21.82 13.62
CA PRO A 91 17.95 -22.67 14.66
C PRO A 91 17.15 -21.85 15.68
N THR A 92 15.89 -22.20 15.86
CA THR A 92 14.95 -21.62 16.82
C THR A 92 14.60 -22.63 17.90
N ASP A 93 14.28 -22.12 19.09
CA ASP A 93 13.96 -22.95 20.25
C ASP A 93 12.53 -23.49 20.15
N ALA A 94 12.17 -24.37 21.08
CA ALA A 94 10.80 -24.81 21.25
C ALA A 94 9.87 -23.62 21.52
N ILE A 95 8.71 -23.66 20.88
CA ILE A 95 7.63 -22.68 21.02
C ILE A 95 6.32 -23.39 21.33
N THR A 96 5.58 -22.87 22.30
CA THR A 96 4.26 -23.38 22.66
C THR A 96 3.26 -22.24 22.83
N PHE A 97 1.99 -22.54 22.60
CA PHE A 97 0.86 -21.64 22.79
C PHE A 97 -0.19 -22.34 23.65
N ALA A 98 -0.73 -21.63 24.63
CA ALA A 98 -1.82 -22.14 25.45
C ALA A 98 -3.12 -22.22 24.64
N GLU A 99 -4.01 -23.17 24.97
CA GLU A 99 -5.36 -23.22 24.42
C GLU A 99 -6.07 -21.85 24.52
N GLY A 100 -6.75 -21.44 23.44
CA GLY A 100 -7.46 -20.17 23.36
C GLY A 100 -6.59 -18.97 22.96
N THR A 101 -5.27 -19.17 22.82
CA THR A 101 -4.36 -18.15 22.30
C THR A 101 -4.70 -17.77 20.86
N ARG A 102 -4.58 -16.48 20.54
CA ARG A 102 -4.72 -15.93 19.19
C ARG A 102 -3.47 -15.16 18.83
N ILE A 103 -2.94 -15.43 17.64
CA ILE A 103 -1.72 -14.79 17.15
C ILE A 103 -1.92 -14.23 15.74
N LEU A 104 -1.11 -13.23 15.42
CA LEU A 104 -0.71 -12.95 14.05
C LEU A 104 0.56 -13.74 13.76
N HIS A 105 0.59 -14.38 12.61
CA HIS A 105 1.70 -15.20 12.15
C HIS A 105 2.08 -14.79 10.74
N TYR A 106 3.33 -14.38 10.56
CA TYR A 106 3.84 -13.92 9.27
C TYR A 106 4.94 -14.86 8.79
N ARG A 107 5.00 -15.06 7.48
CA ARG A 107 6.07 -15.77 6.78
C ARG A 107 6.46 -14.93 5.56
N GLU A 108 7.75 -14.65 5.40
CA GLU A 108 8.26 -13.98 4.20
C GLU A 108 9.39 -14.81 3.55
N TYR A 109 9.44 -14.77 2.23
CA TYR A 109 10.48 -15.38 1.40
C TYR A 109 10.60 -16.90 1.55
N GLY A 110 9.49 -17.59 1.80
CA GLY A 110 9.42 -19.04 1.90
C GLY A 110 8.08 -19.58 2.35
N ASP A 111 7.95 -20.90 2.26
CA ASP A 111 6.73 -21.64 2.60
C ASP A 111 6.64 -22.03 4.09
N ALA A 112 5.70 -22.92 4.43
CA ALA A 112 5.46 -23.44 5.77
C ALA A 112 6.54 -24.41 6.30
N GLY A 113 7.58 -24.67 5.53
CA GLY A 113 8.61 -25.67 5.81
C GLY A 113 9.32 -25.45 7.13
N PHE A 114 9.64 -26.57 7.80
CA PHE A 114 10.31 -26.57 9.09
C PHE A 114 11.14 -27.84 9.26
N ASP A 115 12.43 -27.68 9.53
CA ASP A 115 13.36 -28.79 9.77
C ASP A 115 13.60 -28.95 11.28
N PRO A 116 13.09 -30.00 11.93
CA PRO A 116 13.36 -30.24 13.35
C PRO A 116 14.86 -30.44 13.59
N VAL A 117 15.37 -29.90 14.70
CA VAL A 117 16.77 -30.10 15.11
C VAL A 117 16.84 -30.53 16.57
N ASP A 118 17.93 -31.21 16.95
CA ASP A 118 18.09 -31.69 18.33
C ASP A 118 18.47 -30.57 19.32
N SER A 119 19.03 -29.46 18.85
CA SER A 119 19.41 -28.31 19.69
C SER A 119 19.70 -27.04 18.88
N LEU A 120 19.74 -25.89 19.58
CA LEU A 120 20.18 -24.60 19.03
C LEU A 120 21.64 -24.56 18.58
N ALA A 121 22.45 -25.57 18.93
CA ALA A 121 23.83 -25.69 18.46
C ALA A 121 23.92 -26.25 17.03
N HIS A 122 22.79 -26.63 16.42
CA HIS A 122 22.75 -27.04 15.02
C HIS A 122 23.31 -25.91 14.12
N PRO A 123 24.07 -26.22 13.07
CA PRO A 123 24.54 -25.19 12.14
C PRO A 123 23.39 -24.40 11.53
N ARG A 124 23.59 -23.09 11.38
CA ARG A 124 22.75 -22.24 10.52
C ARG A 124 22.92 -22.66 9.06
N TRP A 125 21.93 -22.37 8.22
CA TRP A 125 22.09 -22.45 6.78
C TRP A 125 23.06 -21.37 6.27
N ASP A 126 23.72 -21.66 5.15
CA ASP A 126 24.59 -20.70 4.48
C ASP A 126 23.78 -19.47 4.04
N GLY A 127 24.29 -18.28 4.36
CA GLY A 127 23.64 -17.01 4.02
C GLY A 127 22.51 -16.59 4.96
N ALA A 128 22.15 -17.40 5.97
CA ALA A 128 21.22 -16.98 7.02
C ALA A 128 21.76 -15.74 7.75
N ARG A 129 20.90 -14.74 7.95
CA ARG A 129 21.22 -13.48 8.62
C ARG A 129 20.43 -13.36 9.92
N GLU A 130 20.86 -12.40 10.74
CA GLU A 130 20.18 -12.00 11.97
C GLU A 130 20.09 -13.10 13.03
N ASP A 131 19.58 -12.74 14.20
CA ASP A 131 19.36 -13.65 15.33
C ASP A 131 17.87 -13.65 15.67
N VAL A 132 17.43 -14.69 16.38
CA VAL A 132 16.06 -14.73 16.90
C VAL A 132 15.84 -13.55 17.85
N ILE A 133 14.75 -12.81 17.65
CA ILE A 133 14.33 -11.72 18.53
C ILE A 133 13.13 -12.20 19.35
N VAL A 134 13.13 -11.90 20.65
CA VAL A 134 12.02 -12.20 21.57
C VAL A 134 11.70 -10.95 22.39
N ILE A 135 10.50 -10.41 22.20
CA ILE A 135 10.07 -9.14 22.79
C ILE A 135 8.78 -9.32 23.57
N ASP A 136 8.67 -8.60 24.69
CA ASP A 136 7.42 -8.30 25.36
C ASP A 136 7.06 -6.85 25.04
N SER A 137 6.17 -6.64 24.06
CA SER A 137 5.87 -5.31 23.56
C SER A 137 5.04 -4.49 24.55
N GLU A 138 4.34 -5.12 25.49
CA GLU A 138 3.58 -4.43 26.54
C GLU A 138 4.53 -3.76 27.55
N ALA A 139 5.71 -4.36 27.77
CA ALA A 139 6.75 -3.78 28.62
C ALA A 139 7.54 -2.64 27.97
N MET A 140 7.41 -2.45 26.65
CA MET A 140 8.08 -1.38 25.91
C MET A 140 7.41 -0.03 26.11
N ARG A 141 8.20 1.05 26.01
CA ARG A 141 7.69 2.42 25.96
C ARG A 141 7.35 2.81 24.52
N TRP A 142 6.39 3.70 24.38
CA TRP A 142 6.06 4.33 23.11
C TRP A 142 7.01 5.50 22.88
N ASP A 143 7.62 5.55 21.70
CA ASP A 143 8.40 6.69 21.24
C ASP A 143 7.58 7.50 20.23
N ALA A 144 7.78 8.81 20.18
CA ALA A 144 7.19 9.60 19.09
C ALA A 144 7.82 9.18 17.75
N VAL A 145 7.03 9.15 16.68
CA VAL A 145 7.57 8.88 15.35
C VAL A 145 8.64 9.92 14.99
N PRO A 146 9.87 9.50 14.61
CA PRO A 146 11.00 10.41 14.46
C PRO A 146 11.00 11.21 13.14
N ASN A 147 10.24 10.77 12.14
CA ASN A 147 10.26 11.35 10.80
C ASN A 147 9.22 12.48 10.64
N PRO A 148 9.56 13.63 10.02
CA PRO A 148 8.65 14.77 9.81
C PRO A 148 7.61 14.57 8.69
N GLY A 149 7.42 13.33 8.21
CA GLY A 149 6.48 13.01 7.14
C GLY A 149 5.02 13.17 7.58
N PRO A 150 4.51 12.26 8.44
CA PRO A 150 3.13 12.29 8.90
C PRO A 150 2.87 13.44 9.89
N MET A 151 1.60 13.82 10.04
CA MET A 151 1.19 14.77 11.08
C MET A 151 1.63 14.29 12.49
N PRO A 152 2.09 15.19 13.38
CA PRO A 152 2.44 14.82 14.76
C PRO A 152 1.30 14.14 15.52
N GLY A 153 1.62 13.21 16.43
CA GLY A 153 0.63 12.44 17.22
C GLY A 153 0.62 10.94 16.93
N LEU A 154 1.57 10.46 16.13
CA LEU A 154 1.89 9.04 15.98
C LEU A 154 3.03 8.63 16.92
N PHE A 155 2.90 7.43 17.47
CA PHE A 155 3.88 6.79 18.33
C PHE A 155 4.24 5.41 17.79
N ILE A 156 5.45 4.96 18.07
CA ILE A 156 6.02 3.74 17.50
C ILE A 156 6.71 2.88 18.56
N LYS A 157 6.66 1.57 18.36
CA LYS A 157 7.53 0.55 18.98
C LYS A 157 8.09 -0.33 17.88
N TYR A 158 9.39 -0.30 17.67
CA TYR A 158 10.05 -1.19 16.71
C TYR A 158 10.20 -2.59 17.32
N LEU A 159 9.66 -3.61 16.66
CA LEU A 159 9.77 -5.00 17.09
C LEU A 159 10.90 -5.73 16.34
N HIS A 160 11.05 -5.44 15.05
CA HIS A 160 12.13 -5.95 14.20
C HIS A 160 12.47 -4.91 13.13
N VAL A 161 13.75 -4.78 12.82
CA VAL A 161 14.29 -3.94 11.74
C VAL A 161 15.45 -4.70 11.10
N ASP A 162 15.31 -5.11 9.84
CA ASP A 162 16.41 -5.66 9.04
C ASP A 162 17.30 -4.50 8.57
N PRO A 163 18.56 -4.44 9.03
CA PRO A 163 19.46 -3.33 8.70
C PRO A 163 19.95 -3.34 7.24
N VAL A 164 19.72 -4.41 6.48
CA VAL A 164 20.15 -4.54 5.08
C VAL A 164 19.04 -4.15 4.11
N THR A 165 17.85 -4.72 4.29
CA THR A 165 16.71 -4.47 3.40
C THR A 165 15.92 -3.24 3.82
N GLY A 166 16.02 -2.84 5.10
CA GLY A 166 15.13 -1.85 5.68
C GLY A 166 13.74 -2.39 5.95
N PHE A 167 13.53 -3.71 5.92
CA PHE A 167 12.29 -4.36 6.36
C PHE A 167 12.07 -4.09 7.85
N TYR A 168 10.82 -3.86 8.27
CA TYR A 168 10.54 -3.70 9.69
C TYR A 168 9.09 -3.99 10.08
N THR A 169 8.97 -4.59 11.26
CA THR A 169 7.72 -4.80 11.99
C THR A 169 7.66 -3.87 13.18
N ARG A 170 6.53 -3.19 13.34
CA ARG A 170 6.33 -2.17 14.37
C ARG A 170 4.90 -2.18 14.89
N LEU A 171 4.75 -1.76 16.15
CA LEU A 171 3.47 -1.23 16.60
C LEU A 171 3.43 0.27 16.32
N VAL A 172 2.33 0.74 15.76
CA VAL A 172 2.06 2.17 15.55
C VAL A 172 0.79 2.52 16.32
N HIS A 173 0.84 3.56 17.13
CA HIS A 173 -0.32 4.12 17.82
C HIS A 173 -0.56 5.55 17.37
N SER A 174 -1.74 5.82 16.84
CA SER A 174 -2.24 7.18 16.64
C SER A 174 -3.09 7.58 17.84
N GLN A 175 -2.81 8.75 18.41
CA GLN A 175 -3.64 9.31 19.49
C GLN A 175 -5.07 9.61 19.02
N GLU A 176 -6.00 9.71 19.96
CA GLU A 176 -7.38 10.12 19.68
C GLU A 176 -7.43 11.45 18.91
N GLY A 177 -8.26 11.50 17.86
CA GLY A 177 -8.45 12.69 17.04
C GLY A 177 -7.27 13.03 16.12
N TRP A 178 -6.21 12.20 16.09
CA TRP A 178 -5.13 12.35 15.11
C TRP A 178 -5.69 12.29 13.69
N ALA A 179 -5.21 13.15 12.81
CA ALA A 179 -5.63 13.16 11.42
C ALA A 179 -4.48 13.55 10.50
N ASP A 180 -4.42 12.90 9.34
CA ASP A 180 -3.59 13.32 8.20
C ASP A 180 -4.40 13.16 6.93
N HIS A 181 -4.88 14.28 6.41
CA HIS A 181 -5.75 14.32 5.24
C HIS A 181 -4.95 14.61 3.96
N ARG A 182 -3.66 14.31 3.92
CA ARG A 182 -2.92 14.25 2.66
C ARG A 182 -2.95 12.81 2.13
N LEU A 183 -3.11 12.63 0.82
CA LEU A 183 -3.00 11.30 0.22
C LEU A 183 -1.52 10.93 0.10
N ALA A 184 -1.11 9.84 0.75
CA ALA A 184 0.25 9.30 0.75
C ALA A 184 0.40 8.10 -0.20
N HIS A 185 1.63 7.84 -0.60
CA HIS A 185 2.10 6.58 -1.19
C HIS A 185 3.60 6.44 -0.87
N HIS A 186 4.14 5.23 -0.98
CA HIS A 186 5.51 4.90 -0.53
C HIS A 186 6.20 3.92 -1.50
N PRO A 187 7.54 3.80 -1.46
CA PRO A 187 8.30 2.87 -2.29
C PRO A 187 8.17 1.40 -1.88
N CYS A 188 7.74 1.13 -0.66
CA CYS A 188 7.62 -0.20 -0.06
C CYS A 188 6.15 -0.62 0.06
N TYR A 189 5.91 -1.91 0.27
CA TYR A 189 4.59 -2.33 0.71
C TYR A 189 4.32 -1.81 2.12
N GLU A 190 3.04 -1.64 2.43
CA GLU A 190 2.57 -1.43 3.79
C GLU A 190 1.45 -2.40 4.08
N GLU A 191 1.55 -3.14 5.18
CA GLU A 191 0.43 -3.95 5.68
C GLU A 191 0.20 -3.67 7.15
N ALA A 192 -1.06 -3.77 7.58
CA ALA A 192 -1.38 -3.60 8.99
C ALA A 192 -2.58 -4.42 9.44
N TYR A 193 -2.56 -4.75 10.72
CA TYR A 193 -3.68 -5.34 11.44
C TYR A 193 -4.06 -4.46 12.62
N THR A 194 -5.33 -4.07 12.72
CA THR A 194 -5.82 -3.21 13.81
C THR A 194 -6.00 -4.00 15.11
N LEU A 195 -5.26 -3.61 16.15
CA LEU A 195 -5.25 -4.27 17.47
C LEU A 195 -6.14 -3.57 18.51
N GLN A 196 -6.35 -2.26 18.37
CA GLN A 196 -7.12 -1.44 19.31
C GLN A 196 -7.72 -0.25 18.57
N GLY A 197 -8.94 0.14 18.97
CA GLY A 197 -9.58 1.36 18.49
C GLY A 197 -10.06 1.25 17.05
N HIS A 198 -10.31 2.40 16.42
CA HIS A 198 -10.59 2.46 15.00
C HIS A 198 -10.25 3.81 14.37
N MET A 199 -9.91 3.76 13.08
CA MET A 199 -9.61 4.91 12.23
C MET A 199 -10.59 4.95 11.06
N GLU A 200 -11.14 6.12 10.78
CA GLU A 200 -11.93 6.41 9.60
C GLU A 200 -11.03 6.90 8.47
N TYR A 201 -11.39 6.49 7.26
CA TYR A 201 -10.59 6.70 6.07
C TYR A 201 -11.44 6.65 4.79
N ASN A 202 -10.95 7.20 3.66
CA ASN A 202 -11.74 7.36 2.41
C ASN A 202 -12.29 6.04 1.81
N PHE A 203 -11.70 4.89 2.15
CA PHE A 203 -12.17 3.57 1.70
C PHE A 203 -12.96 2.81 2.76
N GLY A 204 -13.10 3.36 3.97
CA GLY A 204 -13.90 2.78 5.06
C GLY A 204 -13.25 2.92 6.44
N THR A 205 -13.71 2.10 7.38
CA THR A 205 -13.22 2.09 8.76
C THR A 205 -12.25 0.93 8.99
N LEU A 206 -11.09 1.25 9.56
CA LEU A 206 -10.14 0.29 10.13
C LEU A 206 -10.48 0.07 11.59
N ASP A 207 -11.33 -0.90 11.91
CA ASP A 207 -11.62 -1.31 13.29
C ASP A 207 -10.86 -2.56 13.71
N ILE A 208 -10.97 -2.95 14.99
CA ILE A 208 -10.26 -4.10 15.56
C ILE A 208 -10.49 -5.35 14.70
N GLY A 209 -9.39 -6.00 14.29
CA GLY A 209 -9.42 -7.17 13.42
C GLY A 209 -9.51 -6.87 11.93
N THR A 210 -9.50 -5.60 11.53
CA THR A 210 -9.36 -5.23 10.11
C THR A 210 -7.90 -5.34 9.67
N TYR A 211 -7.70 -5.91 8.49
CA TYR A 211 -6.40 -6.09 7.85
C TYR A 211 -6.35 -5.43 6.46
N PHE A 212 -5.17 -4.92 6.12
CA PHE A 212 -4.81 -4.47 4.78
C PHE A 212 -3.41 -4.91 4.38
N PHE A 213 -3.18 -5.05 3.08
CA PHE A 213 -1.89 -5.23 2.42
C PHE A 213 -1.86 -4.35 1.17
N ARG A 214 -1.10 -3.26 1.21
CA ARG A 214 -0.91 -2.33 0.10
C ARG A 214 0.47 -2.57 -0.49
N PRO A 215 0.57 -3.08 -1.73
CA PRO A 215 1.84 -3.08 -2.45
C PRO A 215 2.45 -1.68 -2.56
N ALA A 216 3.70 -1.63 -3.00
CA ALA A 216 4.39 -0.37 -3.27
C ALA A 216 3.56 0.57 -4.15
N ARG A 217 3.64 1.87 -3.84
CA ARG A 217 3.01 2.98 -4.58
C ARG A 217 1.48 3.04 -4.54
N ILE A 218 0.80 2.15 -3.82
CA ILE A 218 -0.65 2.23 -3.66
C ILE A 218 -1.02 3.52 -2.91
N LYS A 219 -1.87 4.33 -3.55
CA LYS A 219 -2.34 5.60 -3.02
C LYS A 219 -3.34 5.42 -1.88
N HIS A 220 -3.13 6.13 -0.77
CA HIS A 220 -4.05 6.13 0.36
C HIS A 220 -3.99 7.42 1.19
N GLY A 221 -5.16 7.92 1.57
CA GLY A 221 -5.48 8.95 2.56
C GLY A 221 -7.01 9.14 2.46
N HIS A 222 -7.76 9.86 3.28
CA HIS A 222 -7.47 10.72 4.41
C HIS A 222 -7.68 9.97 5.71
N PHE A 223 -6.84 10.16 6.71
CA PHE A 223 -6.94 9.42 7.96
C PHE A 223 -7.52 10.28 9.08
N THR A 224 -8.46 9.74 9.85
CA THR A 224 -8.93 10.31 11.12
C THR A 224 -9.08 9.21 12.17
N THR A 225 -8.34 9.32 13.26
CA THR A 225 -8.43 8.40 14.40
C THR A 225 -9.55 8.80 15.34
N MET A 226 -10.34 7.83 15.76
CA MET A 226 -11.54 8.05 16.59
C MET A 226 -11.25 7.95 18.09
N GLU A 227 -12.30 7.93 18.92
CA GLU A 227 -12.21 7.87 20.39
C GLU A 227 -11.28 6.73 20.86
N GLY A 228 -10.38 7.03 21.79
CA GLY A 228 -9.42 6.08 22.37
C GLY A 228 -8.16 5.82 21.54
N GLY A 229 -7.99 6.51 20.41
CA GLY A 229 -6.85 6.29 19.52
C GLY A 229 -6.99 5.02 18.68
N THR A 230 -5.94 4.64 17.96
CA THR A 230 -5.89 3.36 17.24
C THR A 230 -4.47 2.81 17.24
N THR A 231 -4.35 1.49 17.41
CA THR A 231 -3.07 0.79 17.40
C THR A 231 -3.08 -0.29 16.34
N TRP A 232 -2.01 -0.36 15.55
CA TRP A 232 -1.78 -1.40 14.54
C TRP A 232 -0.49 -2.15 14.82
N LEU A 233 -0.46 -3.44 14.49
CA LEU A 233 0.78 -4.10 14.10
C LEU A 233 0.95 -3.86 12.60
N LEU A 234 2.06 -3.24 12.22
CA LEU A 234 2.27 -2.72 10.88
C LEU A 234 3.66 -3.12 10.37
N ARG A 235 3.73 -3.59 9.12
CA ARG A 235 4.96 -4.11 8.48
C ARG A 235 5.20 -3.41 7.15
N SER A 236 6.47 -3.24 6.81
CA SER A 236 6.93 -2.68 5.54
C SER A 236 8.22 -3.37 5.11
N ASP A 237 8.38 -3.70 3.82
CA ASP A 237 9.59 -4.33 3.26
C ASP A 237 10.73 -3.37 2.93
N GLY A 238 10.59 -2.11 3.32
CA GLY A 238 11.60 -1.07 3.14
C GLY A 238 11.17 0.20 3.86
N GLU A 239 12.05 1.19 3.90
CA GLU A 239 11.80 2.46 4.58
C GLU A 239 10.51 3.14 4.07
N LEU A 240 9.55 3.38 4.97
CA LEU A 240 8.28 4.02 4.67
C LEU A 240 8.46 5.54 4.51
N GLN A 241 9.01 5.93 3.37
CA GLN A 241 9.05 7.33 2.94
C GLN A 241 7.69 7.75 2.38
N ASN A 242 7.04 8.72 3.03
CA ASN A 242 5.75 9.25 2.57
C ASN A 242 5.94 10.25 1.43
N TRP A 243 5.26 10.00 0.31
CA TRP A 243 5.11 10.93 -0.81
C TRP A 243 3.65 11.36 -0.94
N TYR A 244 3.43 12.67 -0.98
CA TYR A 244 2.09 13.25 -0.98
C TYR A 244 1.68 13.70 -2.37
N THR A 245 0.39 13.57 -2.69
CA THR A 245 -0.21 14.14 -3.91
C THR A 245 -1.38 14.99 -3.48
N GLN A 246 -1.54 16.11 -4.17
CA GLN A 246 -2.67 17.03 -4.03
C GLN A 246 -3.15 17.43 -5.42
N ASN A 247 -4.40 17.90 -5.51
CA ASN A 247 -5.04 18.26 -6.78
C ASN A 247 -5.09 17.09 -7.77
N GLU A 248 -5.21 15.88 -7.27
CA GLU A 248 -5.39 14.66 -8.05
C GLU A 248 -6.67 14.72 -8.88
N TRP A 249 -6.60 14.06 -10.04
CA TRP A 249 -7.76 13.87 -10.90
C TRP A 249 -7.59 12.54 -11.62
N LEU A 250 -8.71 11.82 -11.76
CA LEU A 250 -8.82 10.67 -12.65
C LEU A 250 -10.06 10.87 -13.51
N ARG A 251 -9.94 10.59 -14.81
CA ARG A 251 -11.08 10.58 -15.73
C ARG A 251 -11.10 9.27 -16.46
N TRP A 252 -12.06 8.42 -16.11
CA TRP A 252 -12.30 7.15 -16.77
C TRP A 252 -13.63 7.22 -17.52
N GLY A 253 -13.68 6.83 -18.79
CA GLY A 253 -14.93 6.84 -19.53
C GLY A 253 -14.83 6.15 -20.88
N GLY A 254 -15.93 6.15 -21.63
CA GLY A 254 -15.97 5.57 -22.97
C GLY A 254 -17.36 5.56 -23.60
N GLU A 255 -17.51 4.72 -24.62
CA GLU A 255 -18.79 4.43 -25.27
C GLU A 255 -19.24 3.02 -24.90
N ALA A 256 -20.32 2.93 -24.14
CA ALA A 256 -21.03 1.67 -23.92
C ALA A 256 -21.50 1.12 -25.27
N VAL A 257 -21.26 -0.17 -25.51
CA VAL A 257 -21.64 -0.84 -26.76
C VAL A 257 -23.00 -1.54 -26.62
N ASN A 258 -23.25 -2.17 -25.48
CA ASN A 258 -24.42 -3.02 -25.24
C ASN A 258 -25.01 -2.91 -23.82
N TYR A 259 -24.58 -1.92 -23.04
CA TYR A 259 -25.01 -1.71 -21.65
C TYR A 259 -25.46 -0.26 -21.39
N GLY A 260 -25.72 0.50 -22.44
CA GLY A 260 -26.50 1.72 -22.32
C GLY A 260 -27.96 1.43 -21.94
N PRO A 261 -28.75 2.47 -21.64
CA PRO A 261 -30.18 2.34 -21.41
C PRO A 261 -30.84 1.51 -22.52
N GLU A 262 -31.73 0.61 -22.13
CA GLU A 262 -32.42 -0.32 -23.04
C GLU A 262 -31.47 -1.26 -23.82
N GLY A 263 -30.24 -1.46 -23.34
CA GLY A 263 -29.22 -2.27 -24.02
C GLY A 263 -28.50 -1.54 -25.16
N GLY A 264 -28.69 -0.22 -25.27
CA GLY A 264 -28.17 0.61 -26.35
C GLY A 264 -26.73 1.10 -26.16
N ARG A 265 -26.31 2.00 -27.05
CA ARG A 265 -25.04 2.74 -26.93
C ARG A 265 -25.22 3.95 -26.01
N MET A 266 -24.19 4.28 -25.24
CA MET A 266 -24.19 5.45 -24.37
C MET A 266 -22.76 5.92 -24.12
N ARG A 267 -22.52 7.23 -24.24
CA ARG A 267 -21.30 7.84 -23.72
C ARG A 267 -21.41 7.97 -22.21
N TRP A 268 -20.35 7.62 -21.51
CA TRP A 268 -20.27 7.75 -20.06
C TRP A 268 -18.87 8.18 -19.64
N SER A 269 -18.81 8.86 -18.51
CA SER A 269 -17.58 9.27 -17.84
C SER A 269 -17.81 9.14 -16.35
N GLN A 270 -16.82 8.60 -15.66
CA GLN A 270 -16.63 8.68 -14.23
C GLN A 270 -15.33 9.47 -14.04
N SER A 271 -15.46 10.80 -14.00
CA SER A 271 -14.35 11.62 -13.52
C SER A 271 -14.44 11.69 -12.01
N THR A 272 -13.30 11.76 -11.33
CA THR A 272 -13.27 11.97 -9.88
C THR A 272 -13.97 13.27 -9.51
N HIS A 273 -13.87 14.29 -10.36
CA HIS A 273 -14.59 15.55 -10.19
C HIS A 273 -16.12 15.33 -10.17
N ASP A 274 -16.67 14.55 -11.11
CA ASP A 274 -18.10 14.24 -11.15
C ASP A 274 -18.51 13.38 -9.95
N LEU A 275 -17.67 12.41 -9.54
CA LEU A 275 -17.93 11.55 -8.39
C LEU A 275 -17.91 12.33 -7.06
N GLY A 276 -17.06 13.34 -6.93
CA GLY A 276 -17.05 14.27 -5.81
C GLY A 276 -18.04 15.42 -5.94
N SER A 277 -18.76 15.54 -7.06
CA SER A 277 -19.71 16.63 -7.28
C SER A 277 -20.97 16.40 -6.44
N GLY A 278 -21.22 17.29 -5.49
CA GLY A 278 -22.39 17.19 -4.61
C GLY A 278 -22.16 17.82 -3.23
N PRO A 279 -23.15 17.71 -2.33
CA PRO A 279 -22.97 18.06 -0.93
C PRO A 279 -21.86 17.21 -0.31
N THR A 280 -20.93 17.85 0.40
CA THR A 280 -19.87 17.13 1.11
C THR A 280 -20.45 16.50 2.39
N SER A 281 -20.08 15.27 2.70
CA SER A 281 -20.29 14.67 4.02
C SER A 281 -19.27 15.16 5.05
N ARG A 282 -18.19 15.79 4.59
CA ARG A 282 -17.13 16.35 5.44
C ARG A 282 -17.68 17.34 6.46
N SER A 283 -17.34 17.09 7.71
CA SER A 283 -17.65 17.96 8.84
C SER A 283 -16.76 19.21 8.84
N GLU A 284 -17.12 20.21 9.64
CA GLU A 284 -16.25 21.37 9.90
C GLU A 284 -14.88 20.93 10.45
N LYS A 285 -14.84 19.83 11.21
CA LYS A 285 -13.60 19.23 11.71
C LYS A 285 -12.73 18.69 10.57
N ASP A 286 -13.31 17.95 9.63
CA ASP A 286 -12.54 17.37 8.51
C ASP A 286 -11.90 18.47 7.65
N ILE A 287 -12.62 19.56 7.41
CA ILE A 287 -12.10 20.72 6.68
C ILE A 287 -10.95 21.37 7.46
N ALA A 288 -11.07 21.48 8.79
CA ALA A 288 -10.03 22.03 9.64
C ALA A 288 -8.77 21.14 9.67
N ASP A 289 -8.94 19.82 9.79
CA ASP A 289 -7.85 18.84 9.81
C ASP A 289 -7.08 18.86 8.49
N LEU A 290 -7.80 18.91 7.36
CA LEU A 290 -7.16 19.04 6.05
C LEU A 290 -6.44 20.38 5.86
N THR A 291 -7.03 21.48 6.34
CA THR A 291 -6.35 22.79 6.32
C THR A 291 -5.07 22.77 7.16
N ALA A 292 -5.09 22.06 8.30
CA ALA A 292 -3.93 21.91 9.17
C ALA A 292 -2.83 21.06 8.50
N ALA A 293 -3.19 19.96 7.85
CA ALA A 293 -2.25 19.11 7.12
C ALA A 293 -1.58 19.86 5.95
N TRP A 294 -2.36 20.65 5.21
CA TRP A 294 -1.87 21.57 4.17
C TRP A 294 -0.88 22.60 4.73
N GLN A 295 -1.26 23.28 5.83
CA GLN A 295 -0.40 24.30 6.44
C GLN A 295 0.90 23.68 6.98
N TYR A 296 0.83 22.48 7.55
CA TYR A 296 2.00 21.75 8.02
C TYR A 296 2.99 21.47 6.89
N GLN A 297 2.52 20.99 5.74
CA GLN A 297 3.36 20.77 4.55
C GLN A 297 4.05 22.06 4.08
N ARG A 298 3.29 23.15 4.00
CA ARG A 298 3.83 24.47 3.66
C ARG A 298 4.89 24.97 4.66
N ASP A 299 4.67 24.72 5.95
CA ASP A 299 5.62 25.13 7.00
C ASP A 299 6.94 24.33 6.93
N GLN A 300 6.94 23.15 6.31
CA GLN A 300 8.16 22.40 5.96
C GLN A 300 8.88 22.95 4.71
N GLY A 301 8.33 23.97 4.06
CA GLY A 301 8.91 24.59 2.86
C GLY A 301 8.49 23.94 1.54
N GLU A 302 7.55 23.00 1.56
CA GLU A 302 7.03 22.35 0.36
C GLU A 302 6.03 23.26 -0.38
N PRO A 303 6.11 23.34 -1.73
CA PRO A 303 5.19 24.14 -2.51
C PRO A 303 3.79 23.51 -2.48
N ASP A 304 2.77 24.34 -2.23
CA ASP A 304 1.42 23.83 -2.10
C ASP A 304 0.32 24.80 -2.55
N GLU A 305 -0.70 24.30 -3.25
CA GLU A 305 -1.89 25.07 -3.63
C GLU A 305 -2.91 25.01 -2.49
N LYS A 306 -3.70 26.07 -2.30
CA LYS A 306 -4.80 26.00 -1.33
C LYS A 306 -5.75 24.87 -1.71
N TYR A 307 -6.17 24.10 -0.70
CA TYR A 307 -7.18 23.07 -0.89
C TYR A 307 -8.47 23.62 -1.50
N VAL A 308 -8.98 22.88 -2.47
CA VAL A 308 -10.34 22.99 -2.98
C VAL A 308 -10.95 21.61 -2.87
N GLN A 309 -12.14 21.53 -2.26
CA GLN A 309 -12.88 20.27 -2.14
C GLN A 309 -12.98 19.56 -3.49
N HIS A 310 -12.70 18.26 -3.50
CA HIS A 310 -12.82 17.45 -4.71
C HIS A 310 -14.22 17.59 -5.31
N GLY A 311 -14.31 17.73 -6.64
CA GLY A 311 -15.59 17.98 -7.33
C GLY A 311 -16.14 19.41 -7.18
N GLN A 312 -15.49 20.29 -6.41
CA GLN A 312 -15.81 21.71 -6.32
C GLN A 312 -14.78 22.53 -7.10
N GLY A 313 -15.21 23.68 -7.65
CA GLY A 313 -14.34 24.54 -8.46
C GLY A 313 -14.22 24.07 -9.92
N ARG A 314 -13.03 24.23 -10.53
CA ARG A 314 -12.82 23.88 -11.94
C ARG A 314 -12.41 22.41 -12.06
N ASP A 315 -13.02 21.69 -13.00
CA ASP A 315 -12.60 20.33 -13.36
C ASP A 315 -11.15 20.35 -13.89
N LYS A 316 -10.22 19.89 -13.04
CA LYS A 316 -8.78 19.85 -13.34
C LYS A 316 -8.49 18.90 -14.50
N SER A 317 -9.29 17.84 -14.69
CA SER A 317 -9.17 16.93 -15.84
C SER A 317 -9.52 17.64 -17.16
N VAL A 318 -10.53 18.51 -17.16
CA VAL A 318 -10.89 19.30 -18.35
C VAL A 318 -9.86 20.36 -18.63
N ILE A 319 -9.34 21.04 -17.60
CA ILE A 319 -8.24 22.01 -17.80
C ILE A 319 -7.03 21.33 -18.42
N ALA A 320 -6.65 20.17 -17.89
CA ALA A 320 -5.61 19.30 -18.43
C ALA A 320 -5.85 19.01 -19.92
N ILE A 321 -7.04 18.52 -20.28
CA ILE A 321 -7.41 18.23 -21.67
C ILE A 321 -7.41 19.49 -22.56
N LEU A 322 -7.90 20.62 -22.07
CA LEU A 322 -7.94 21.87 -22.84
C LEU A 322 -6.53 22.40 -23.12
N LYS A 323 -5.63 22.36 -22.13
CA LYS A 323 -4.21 22.70 -22.33
C LYS A 323 -3.57 21.77 -23.36
N ALA A 324 -3.89 20.48 -23.29
CA ALA A 324 -3.42 19.51 -24.26
C ALA A 324 -3.89 19.84 -25.70
N LEU A 325 -5.17 20.16 -25.86
CA LEU A 325 -5.73 20.55 -27.15
C LEU A 325 -5.17 21.88 -27.67
N ASP A 326 -4.91 22.85 -26.78
CA ASP A 326 -4.30 24.14 -27.13
C ASP A 326 -2.86 23.96 -27.61
N ALA A 327 -2.05 23.16 -26.90
CA ALA A 327 -0.70 22.78 -27.32
C ALA A 327 -0.71 22.09 -28.69
N ALA A 328 -1.60 21.12 -28.90
CA ALA A 328 -1.74 20.43 -30.20
C ALA A 328 -2.16 21.38 -31.34
N ARG A 329 -2.98 22.40 -31.06
CA ARG A 329 -3.37 23.42 -32.05
C ARG A 329 -2.23 24.39 -32.36
N LEU A 330 -1.44 24.78 -31.36
CA LEU A 330 -0.25 25.61 -31.55
C LEU A 330 0.83 24.88 -32.36
N GLN A 331 0.96 23.56 -32.18
CA GLN A 331 1.86 22.70 -32.97
C GLN A 331 1.33 22.43 -34.40
N GLY A 332 0.01 22.43 -34.61
CA GLY A 332 -0.61 22.29 -35.93
C GLY A 332 -0.75 23.60 -36.72
N GLY A 333 -0.23 24.72 -36.20
CA GLY A 333 -0.48 26.07 -36.67
C GLY A 333 0.50 26.63 -37.70
N HIS A 334 0.89 25.84 -38.71
CA HIS A 334 1.42 26.34 -39.99
C HIS A 334 0.97 25.40 -41.11
N GLY A 335 -0.35 25.28 -41.29
CA GLY A 335 -0.93 24.81 -42.55
C GLY A 335 -1.36 26.04 -43.34
N ASP A 336 -0.65 26.34 -44.41
CA ASP A 336 -0.83 27.49 -45.29
C ASP A 336 -2.31 27.70 -45.67
N ASP A 337 -2.82 28.84 -45.25
CA ASP A 337 -4.11 29.37 -45.72
C ASP A 337 -3.85 30.08 -47.05
N ASP A 338 -3.57 29.32 -48.11
CA ASP A 338 -3.46 29.83 -49.49
C ASP A 338 -4.35 29.00 -50.44
N GLY A 339 -5.65 29.26 -50.34
CA GLY A 339 -6.62 28.88 -51.35
C GLY A 339 -6.72 29.93 -52.46
N HIS A 340 -5.96 29.76 -53.55
CA HIS A 340 -6.48 29.52 -54.92
C HIS A 340 -5.66 30.13 -56.08
N SER A 341 -5.25 29.23 -56.98
CA SER A 341 -5.11 29.35 -58.46
C SER A 341 -3.93 30.19 -58.99
N HIS A 342 -3.11 29.76 -59.95
CA HIS A 342 -3.37 29.05 -61.21
C HIS A 342 -2.13 28.29 -61.76
N ASP A 343 -2.39 27.21 -62.50
CA ASP A 343 -1.71 26.66 -63.69
C ASP A 343 -0.17 26.77 -63.86
N HIS A 344 0.52 25.64 -64.05
CA HIS A 344 1.08 25.20 -65.35
C HIS A 344 1.89 23.89 -65.26
N ASP A 345 1.90 23.19 -66.41
CA ASP A 345 2.43 21.87 -66.72
C ASP A 345 3.97 21.65 -66.59
N HIS A 346 4.31 20.36 -66.59
CA HIS A 346 5.53 19.67 -67.10
C HIS A 346 6.63 19.20 -66.12
N ASP A 347 6.57 17.89 -65.86
CA ASP A 347 7.53 16.84 -66.26
C ASP A 347 8.98 16.75 -65.69
N HIS A 348 9.30 15.51 -65.29
CA HIS A 348 10.57 14.81 -65.04
C HIS A 348 11.64 15.34 -64.05
N GLY A 349 12.06 14.44 -63.15
CA GLY A 349 13.48 14.25 -62.80
C GLY A 349 13.86 14.29 -61.32
N ASP A 350 14.25 13.11 -60.82
CA ASP A 350 15.23 12.85 -59.75
C ASP A 350 15.08 13.44 -58.34
N GLY A 351 14.85 12.50 -57.40
CA GLY A 351 15.73 12.28 -56.25
C GLY A 351 15.76 13.34 -55.16
N HIS A 352 14.89 13.22 -54.16
CA HIS A 352 15.18 13.72 -52.82
C HIS A 352 14.59 12.77 -51.76
N GLY A 353 15.45 12.34 -50.84
CA GLY A 353 15.07 11.58 -49.66
C GLY A 353 14.19 12.42 -48.75
N HIS A 354 13.12 11.81 -48.27
CA HIS A 354 12.24 12.38 -47.28
C HIS A 354 12.24 11.46 -46.06
N ASP A 355 13.26 11.62 -45.21
CA ASP A 355 13.14 11.27 -43.80
C ASP A 355 12.20 12.31 -43.19
N HIS A 356 10.90 12.05 -43.26
CA HIS A 356 9.92 12.71 -42.41
C HIS A 356 9.81 11.91 -41.12
N GLU A 357 10.75 12.14 -40.22
CA GLU A 357 10.51 11.92 -38.79
C GLU A 357 9.41 12.92 -38.40
N HIS A 358 8.16 12.47 -38.40
CA HIS A 358 7.06 13.17 -37.77
C HIS A 358 7.27 13.11 -36.25
N GLY A 359 8.13 13.99 -35.74
CA GLY A 359 8.20 14.29 -34.32
C GLY A 359 6.86 14.89 -33.90
N HIS A 360 5.97 14.06 -33.38
CA HIS A 360 4.84 14.55 -32.61
C HIS A 360 5.44 15.10 -31.31
N ASP A 361 5.62 16.43 -31.25
CA ASP A 361 6.03 17.10 -30.01
C ASP A 361 4.98 16.77 -28.94
N ALA A 362 5.37 15.91 -27.99
CA ALA A 362 4.48 15.41 -26.96
C ALA A 362 3.91 16.55 -26.11
N LEU A 363 2.69 16.36 -25.61
CA LEU A 363 2.06 17.26 -24.66
C LEU A 363 2.96 17.43 -23.42
N ASP A 364 3.30 18.67 -23.08
CA ASP A 364 4.08 18.96 -21.88
C ASP A 364 3.19 18.88 -20.62
N TRP A 365 3.20 17.70 -20.02
CA TRP A 365 2.59 17.41 -18.71
C TRP A 365 3.53 17.72 -17.53
N GLY A 366 4.65 18.39 -17.79
CA GLY A 366 5.69 18.73 -16.82
C GLY A 366 6.81 17.69 -16.77
N ALA A 367 6.47 16.41 -16.62
CA ALA A 367 7.43 15.30 -16.65
C ALA A 367 7.03 14.26 -17.69
N ASP A 368 8.01 13.68 -18.38
CA ASP A 368 7.81 12.48 -19.20
C ASP A 368 7.35 11.34 -18.25
N PRO A 369 6.21 10.67 -18.50
CA PRO A 369 5.77 9.55 -17.67
C PRO A 369 6.86 8.49 -17.46
N ALA A 370 7.72 8.22 -18.45
CA ALA A 370 8.83 7.28 -18.30
C ALA A 370 9.90 7.73 -17.29
N SER A 371 9.99 9.04 -17.00
CA SER A 371 10.86 9.58 -15.95
C SER A 371 10.28 9.42 -14.53
N LEU A 372 9.01 9.03 -14.43
CA LEU A 372 8.29 8.75 -13.19
C LEU A 372 8.17 7.24 -12.93
N GLU A 373 9.04 6.45 -13.54
CA GLU A 373 9.14 5.00 -13.35
C GLU A 373 10.53 4.68 -12.79
N HIS A 374 10.63 3.64 -11.96
CA HIS A 374 11.93 3.07 -11.63
C HIS A 374 12.58 2.49 -12.90
N ALA A 375 13.91 2.61 -13.05
CA ALA A 375 14.61 2.23 -14.28
C ALA A 375 14.34 0.78 -14.73
N ASP A 376 14.18 -0.11 -13.76
CA ASP A 376 13.94 -1.54 -14.01
C ASP A 376 12.48 -1.91 -14.30
N GLU A 377 11.52 -0.98 -14.15
CA GLU A 377 10.08 -1.24 -14.36
C GLU A 377 9.74 -1.75 -15.76
N ARG A 378 10.63 -1.58 -16.74
CA ARG A 378 10.43 -2.03 -18.12
C ARG A 378 11.39 -3.12 -18.58
N THR A 379 12.38 -3.49 -17.77
CA THR A 379 13.51 -4.29 -18.23
C THR A 379 13.76 -5.56 -17.42
N ASP A 380 13.28 -5.63 -16.18
CA ASP A 380 13.46 -6.79 -15.31
C ASP A 380 12.41 -7.89 -15.52
N GLU A 381 12.55 -8.99 -14.79
CA GLU A 381 11.58 -10.10 -14.80
C GLU A 381 10.20 -9.70 -14.26
N GLY A 382 10.14 -8.64 -13.46
CA GLY A 382 8.92 -8.04 -12.91
C GLY A 382 8.36 -6.88 -13.74
N ALA A 383 8.80 -6.68 -15.00
CA ALA A 383 8.43 -5.52 -15.81
C ALA A 383 6.92 -5.38 -16.11
N HIS A 384 6.17 -6.46 -15.93
CA HIS A 384 4.72 -6.51 -16.08
C HIS A 384 3.97 -6.32 -14.75
N ASN A 385 4.70 -6.07 -13.67
CA ASN A 385 4.17 -5.91 -12.32
C ASN A 385 4.66 -4.60 -11.71
N TRP A 386 3.84 -3.56 -11.83
CA TRP A 386 4.14 -2.22 -11.29
C TRP A 386 4.10 -2.18 -9.76
N ALA A 387 3.36 -3.11 -9.14
CA ALA A 387 3.33 -3.26 -7.70
C ALA A 387 4.53 -4.06 -7.14
N HIS A 388 5.38 -4.61 -8.00
CA HIS A 388 6.63 -5.27 -7.59
C HIS A 388 7.51 -4.23 -6.92
N GLY A 389 7.60 -4.30 -5.59
CA GLY A 389 8.41 -3.40 -4.78
C GLY A 389 9.84 -3.41 -5.30
N ARG A 390 10.35 -2.23 -5.63
CA ARG A 390 11.72 -2.07 -6.13
C ARG A 390 12.52 -1.28 -5.11
N PRO A 391 13.79 -1.64 -4.87
CA PRO A 391 14.63 -0.88 -3.97
C PRO A 391 14.72 0.57 -4.43
N TRP A 392 14.13 1.47 -3.65
CA TRP A 392 14.25 2.91 -3.86
C TRP A 392 15.12 3.47 -2.75
N LYS A 393 16.02 4.38 -3.09
CA LYS A 393 16.83 5.14 -2.13
C LYS A 393 16.65 6.63 -2.34
N GLN A 394 16.92 7.40 -1.29
CA GLN A 394 16.87 8.84 -1.36
C GLN A 394 17.77 9.38 -2.49
N GLY A 395 17.15 10.16 -3.39
CA GLY A 395 17.80 10.73 -4.57
C GLY A 395 17.44 10.05 -5.88
N ASP A 396 16.84 8.85 -5.85
CA ASP A 396 16.27 8.23 -7.04
C ASP A 396 14.97 8.97 -7.46
N PRO A 397 14.57 8.90 -8.75
CA PRO A 397 13.27 9.43 -9.19
C PRO A 397 12.13 8.89 -8.34
N ILE A 398 11.15 9.75 -8.03
CA ILE A 398 9.96 9.34 -7.28
C ILE A 398 8.95 8.76 -8.27
N PRO A 399 8.66 7.45 -8.22
CA PRO A 399 7.73 6.87 -9.14
C PRO A 399 6.30 7.35 -8.87
N ALA A 400 5.49 7.46 -9.94
CA ALA A 400 4.10 7.85 -9.82
C ALA A 400 3.28 6.81 -9.00
N PRO A 401 2.20 7.24 -8.31
CA PRO A 401 1.36 6.33 -7.55
C PRO A 401 0.65 5.32 -8.45
N VAL A 402 0.43 4.12 -7.92
CA VAL A 402 -0.47 3.12 -8.52
C VAL A 402 -1.89 3.39 -8.03
N LEU A 403 -2.79 3.57 -8.98
CA LEU A 403 -4.21 3.72 -8.70
C LEU A 403 -4.77 2.37 -8.25
N SER A 404 -5.21 2.29 -7.00
CA SER A 404 -6.03 1.18 -6.54
C SER A 404 -7.38 1.23 -7.26
N THR A 405 -7.63 0.27 -8.14
CA THR A 405 -8.93 0.10 -8.78
C THR A 405 -9.91 -0.44 -7.73
N LEU A 406 -10.93 0.33 -7.33
CA LEU A 406 -12.06 -0.07 -6.46
C LEU A 406 -11.72 -1.22 -5.48
N PRO A 407 -11.16 -0.92 -4.30
CA PRO A 407 -10.57 -1.93 -3.44
C PRO A 407 -11.54 -3.06 -3.06
N VAL A 408 -11.02 -4.28 -2.96
CA VAL A 408 -11.75 -5.42 -2.36
C VAL A 408 -11.98 -5.09 -0.89
N ARG A 409 -13.25 -5.17 -0.48
CA ARG A 409 -13.68 -4.84 0.87
C ARG A 409 -14.68 -5.82 1.43
N SER A 410 -14.77 -5.84 2.75
CA SER A 410 -15.89 -6.44 3.44
C SER A 410 -17.23 -5.80 3.02
N ARG A 411 -18.19 -6.63 2.63
CA ARG A 411 -19.59 -6.20 2.43
C ARG A 411 -20.30 -5.90 3.75
N SER A 412 -19.83 -6.43 4.87
CA SER A 412 -20.47 -6.29 6.18
C SER A 412 -20.21 -4.92 6.83
N ARG A 413 -19.32 -4.11 6.24
CA ARG A 413 -18.81 -2.84 6.82
C ARG A 413 -19.21 -1.56 6.06
N GLY A 414 -20.29 -1.60 5.26
CA GLY A 414 -20.94 -0.41 4.71
C GLY A 414 -20.75 -0.16 3.21
N ARG A 415 -21.40 0.90 2.69
CA ARG A 415 -21.29 1.35 1.29
C ARG A 415 -20.08 2.27 1.11
N TRP A 416 -19.62 2.40 -0.13
CA TRP A 416 -18.57 3.36 -0.50
C TRP A 416 -19.31 4.55 -1.07
N ASP A 417 -19.02 5.74 -0.58
CA ASP A 417 -19.68 6.98 -0.98
C ASP A 417 -18.83 7.83 -1.96
N GLY A 418 -17.55 7.51 -2.10
CA GLY A 418 -16.65 8.15 -3.07
C GLY A 418 -16.00 9.45 -2.60
N ASP A 419 -16.15 9.87 -1.33
CA ASP A 419 -15.71 11.18 -0.79
C ASP A 419 -14.18 11.32 -0.57
N GLY A 420 -13.36 10.49 -1.23
CA GLY A 420 -11.91 10.62 -1.18
C GLY A 420 -11.13 9.96 -2.31
N MET A 421 -11.68 10.00 -3.54
CA MET A 421 -10.85 9.90 -4.74
C MET A 421 -10.13 11.21 -5.03
#